data_AF-A0A227J4I7-F1
#
_entry.id   AF-A0A227J4I7-F1
#
_cell.length_a   1.000
_cell.length_b   1.000
_cell.length_c   1.000
_cell.angle_alpha   90.00
_cell.angle_beta   90.00
_cell.angle_gamma   90.00
#
_symmetry.space_group_name_H-M   'P 1'
#
loop_
_entity.id
_entity.type
_entity.pdbx_description
1 polymer ?
#
loop_
_entity_poly.entity_id
_entity_poly.type
_entity_poly.pdbx_seq_one_letter_code
_entity_poly.pdbx_strand_id
1 'polypeptide(L)' 'CLVGTVNMDMRSLWLNFEVTLAVDDEEFTKQLSWLQDGYIKQSHPVVLDEWEKRSLYSRFLERVFYLFNPLL' A
#
# COMPACT_ATOMS: atom_id res chain seq x y z
N CYS A 1 6.88 9.74 -14.26
CA CYS A 1 6.40 8.73 -13.28
C CYS A 1 7.57 8.31 -12.36
N LEU A 2 7.32 8.00 -11.08
CA LEU A 2 8.32 7.38 -10.19
C LEU A 2 7.99 5.91 -9.99
N VAL A 3 8.94 5.02 -10.28
CA VAL A 3 8.82 3.58 -10.04
C VAL A 3 9.98 3.14 -9.18
N GLY A 4 9.71 2.50 -8.06
CA GLY A 4 10.75 2.07 -7.14
C GLY A 4 10.27 0.97 -6.23
N THR A 5 11.21 0.42 -5.46
CA THR A 5 10.92 -0.56 -4.41
C THR A 5 10.56 0.10 -3.09
N VAL A 6 10.34 1.42 -3.10
CA VAL A 6 10.09 2.20 -1.89
C VAL A 6 8.75 1.83 -1.30
N ASN A 7 8.79 1.19 -0.14
CA ASN A 7 7.62 1.14 0.71
C ASN A 7 7.53 2.46 1.49
N MET A 8 6.35 3.08 1.54
CA MET A 8 6.13 4.30 2.34
C MET A 8 6.05 4.00 3.84
N ASP A 9 7.03 3.28 4.40
CA ASP A 9 7.24 3.05 5.82
C ASP A 9 8.54 3.76 6.23
N MET A 10 8.51 4.45 7.38
CA MET A 10 9.67 5.14 7.95
C MET A 10 10.86 4.19 8.16
N ARG A 11 10.63 2.90 8.38
CA ARG A 11 11.69 1.87 8.44
C ARG A 11 12.35 1.64 7.09
N SER A 12 11.57 1.58 6.01
CA SER A 12 12.06 1.40 4.65
C SER A 12 12.91 2.57 4.18
N LEU A 13 12.44 3.80 4.47
CA LEU A 13 13.15 5.04 4.13
C LEU A 13 14.49 5.24 4.86
N TRP A 14 14.69 4.61 6.02
CA TRP A 14 15.89 4.81 6.86
C TRP A 14 16.89 3.65 6.81
N LEU A 15 16.44 2.41 6.53
CA LEU A 15 17.27 1.21 6.66
C LEU A 15 17.50 0.46 5.36
N ASN A 16 16.60 0.58 4.38
CA ASN A 16 16.69 -0.16 3.13
C ASN A 16 17.33 0.72 2.04
N PHE A 17 18.31 0.18 1.31
CA PHE A 17 18.81 0.80 0.07
C PHE A 17 17.73 0.66 -1.01
N GLU A 18 16.72 1.51 -0.96
CA GLU A 18 15.63 1.53 -1.93
C GLU A 18 16.02 2.40 -3.14
N VAL A 19 15.85 1.85 -4.33
CA VAL A 19 16.12 2.56 -5.59
C VAL A 19 14.80 3.04 -6.17
N THR A 20 14.71 4.35 -6.45
CA THR A 20 13.59 4.95 -7.18
C THR A 20 14.07 5.44 -8.53
N LEU A 21 13.46 4.97 -9.60
CA LEU A 21 13.71 5.41 -10.95
C LEU A 21 12.68 6.47 -11.34
N ALA A 22 13.15 7.62 -11.79
CA ALA A 22 12.31 8.61 -12.45
C ALA A 22 12.25 8.28 -13.95
N VAL A 23 11.05 7.99 -14.44
CA VAL A 23 10.79 7.73 -15.86
C VAL A 23 10.10 8.95 -16.45
N ASP A 24 10.77 9.61 -17.40
CA ASP A 24 10.29 10.78 -18.14
C ASP A 24 9.91 10.39 -19.58
N ASP A 25 9.08 9.36 -19.68
CA ASP A 25 8.49 8.88 -20.94
C ASP A 25 6.98 9.03 -20.87
N GLU A 26 6.40 9.74 -21.85
CA GLU A 26 4.98 10.11 -21.87
C GLU A 26 4.08 8.88 -22.13
N GLU A 27 4.47 8.00 -23.05
CA GLU A 27 3.70 6.81 -23.41
C GLU A 27 3.64 5.83 -22.23
N PHE A 28 4.78 5.55 -21.61
CA PHE A 28 4.88 4.71 -20.42
C PHE A 28 4.08 5.29 -19.25
N THR A 29 4.20 6.60 -19.00
CA THR A 29 3.47 7.26 -17.91
C THR A 29 1.96 7.16 -18.11
N LYS A 30 1.49 7.26 -19.36
CA LYS A 30 0.07 7.12 -19.70
C LYS A 30 -0.45 5.70 -19.52
N GLN A 31 0.33 4.68 -19.92
CA GLN A 31 -0.01 3.28 -19.69
C GLN A 31 -0.13 2.96 -18.20
N LEU A 32 0.81 3.46 -17.39
CA LEU A 32 0.76 3.26 -15.94
C LEU A 32 -0.44 3.98 -15.30
N SER A 33 -0.77 5.19 -15.77
CA SER A 33 -1.96 5.91 -15.30
C SER A 33 -3.24 5.10 -15.55
N TRP A 34 -3.39 4.49 -16.72
CA TRP A 34 -4.56 3.64 -17.00
C TRP A 34 -4.61 2.39 -16.14
N LEU A 35 -3.46 1.77 -15.87
CA LEU A 35 -3.38 0.64 -14.95
C LEU A 35 -3.79 1.04 -13.53
N GLN A 36 -3.28 2.18 -13.04
CA GLN A 36 -3.64 2.74 -11.74
C GLN A 36 -5.14 3.01 -11.63
N ASP A 37 -5.73 3.63 -12.66
CA ASP A 37 -7.18 3.88 -12.72
C ASP A 37 -7.98 2.56 -12.68
N GLY A 38 -7.46 1.51 -13.31
CA GLY A 38 -8.04 0.16 -13.25
C GLY A 38 -8.04 -0.40 -11.83
N TYR A 39 -6.96 -0.23 -11.08
CA TYR A 39 -6.88 -0.65 -9.68
C TYR A 39 -7.79 0.17 -8.78
N ILE A 40 -7.85 1.50 -8.96
CA ILE A 40 -8.74 2.37 -8.19
C ILE A 40 -10.20 1.94 -8.38
N LYS A 41 -10.62 1.68 -9.63
CA LYS A 41 -11.98 1.23 -9.94
C LYS A 41 -12.34 -0.14 -9.31
N GLN A 42 -11.35 -1.00 -9.10
CA GLN A 42 -11.54 -2.32 -8.48
C GLN A 42 -11.35 -2.30 -6.95
N SER A 43 -10.86 -1.18 -6.41
CA SER A 43 -10.60 -1.03 -4.98
C SER A 43 -11.87 -0.66 -4.21
N HIS A 44 -11.86 -0.96 -2.91
CA HIS A 44 -12.88 -0.48 -1.99
C HIS A 44 -12.35 0.73 -1.21
N PRO A 45 -13.10 1.84 -1.17
CA PRO A 45 -12.69 3.00 -0.39
C PRO A 45 -12.69 2.65 1.10
N VAL A 46 -11.63 3.05 1.79
CA VAL A 46 -11.52 2.89 3.24
C VAL A 46 -12.06 4.15 3.91
N VAL A 47 -13.28 4.07 4.44
CA VAL A 47 -13.93 5.15 5.17
C VAL A 47 -13.75 4.96 6.67
N LEU A 48 -13.25 5.98 7.37
CA LEU A 48 -12.92 5.91 8.80
C LEU A 48 -14.15 5.52 9.65
N ASP A 49 -15.29 6.16 9.43
CA ASP A 49 -16.53 5.91 10.19
C ASP A 49 -17.06 4.48 10.02
N GLU A 50 -16.86 3.87 8.85
CA GLU A 50 -17.21 2.47 8.60
C GLU A 50 -16.17 1.52 9.17
N TRP A 51 -14.89 1.91 9.10
CA TRP A 51 -13.78 1.15 9.64
C TRP A 51 -13.89 0.95 11.15
N GLU A 52 -14.35 1.98 11.89
CA GLU A 52 -14.56 1.94 13.34
C GLU A 52 -15.73 1.05 13.78
N LYS A 53 -16.76 0.88 12.94
CA LYS A 53 -17.96 0.08 13.25
C LYS A 53 -17.73 -1.44 13.16
N ARG A 54 -16.53 -1.88 12.80
CA ARG A 54 -16.20 -3.30 12.71
C ARG A 54 -16.31 -4.02 14.04
N SER A 55 -16.65 -5.30 13.97
CA SER A 55 -16.87 -6.11 15.15
C SER A 55 -15.60 -6.19 16.01
N LEU A 56 -15.78 -6.13 17.33
CA LEU A 56 -14.67 -6.25 18.28
C LEU A 56 -13.93 -7.61 18.12
N TYR A 57 -14.62 -8.62 17.59
CA TYR A 57 -14.05 -9.92 17.25
C TYR A 57 -13.02 -9.84 16.12
N SER A 58 -13.31 -9.10 15.03
CA SER A 58 -12.33 -8.93 13.93
C SER A 58 -11.08 -8.19 14.41
N ARG A 59 -11.28 -7.17 15.26
CA ARG A 59 -10.17 -6.40 15.87
C ARG A 59 -9.33 -7.25 16.82
N PHE A 60 -9.94 -8.18 17.54
CA PHE A 60 -9.22 -9.10 18.44
C PHE A 60 -8.36 -10.09 17.64
N LEU A 61 -8.93 -10.72 16.61
CA LEU A 61 -8.18 -11.65 15.76
C LEU A 61 -7.02 -10.97 15.05
N GLU A 62 -7.20 -9.76 14.49
CA GLU A 62 -6.09 -8.99 13.90
C GLU A 62 -4.93 -8.81 14.88
N ARG A 63 -5.22 -8.46 16.15
CA ARG A 63 -4.17 -8.30 17.18
C ARG A 63 -3.47 -9.62 17.53
N VAL A 64 -4.21 -10.73 17.52
CA VAL A 64 -3.62 -12.07 17.72
C VAL A 64 -2.71 -12.43 16.55
N PHE A 65 -3.13 -12.22 15.31
CA PHE A 65 -2.28 -12.45 14.14
C PHE A 65 -1.06 -11.52 14.11
N TYR A 66 -1.20 -10.27 14.57
CA TYR A 66 -0.08 -9.33 14.65
C TYR A 66 1.03 -9.79 15.61
N LEU A 67 0.71 -10.58 16.64
CA LEU A 67 1.71 -11.21 17.52
C LEU A 67 2.55 -12.26 16.79
N PHE A 68 2.06 -12.83 15.68
CA PHE A 68 2.79 -13.75 14.81
C PHE A 68 3.51 -13.07 13.65
N ASN A 69 3.35 -11.76 13.47
CA ASN A 69 4.07 -10.98 12.46
C ASN A 69 5.61 -11.10 12.55
N PRO A 70 6.26 -11.31 13.72
CA PRO A 70 7.70 -11.58 13.78
C PRO A 70 8.14 -12.93 13.19
N LEU A 71 7.20 -13.81 12.82
CA LEU A 71 7.46 -15.15 12.28
C LEU A 71 7.14 -15.28 10.78
N LEU A 72 6.64 -14.22 10.15
CA LEU A 72 6.37 -14.10 8.71
C LEU A 72 7.38 -13.15 8.05
#